data_AF-A0A9P5Z833-F1
#
_entry.id   AF-A0A9P5Z833-F1
#
_cell.length_a   1.000
_cell.length_b   1.000
_cell.length_c   1.000
_cell.angle_alpha   90.00
_cell.angle_beta   90.00
_cell.angle_gamma   90.00
#
_symmetry.space_group_name_H-M   'P 1'
#
loop_
_entity.id
_entity.type
_entity.pdbx_description
1 polymer ?
#
loop_
_entity_poly.entity_id
_entity_poly.type
_entity_poly.pdbx_seq_one_letter_code
_entity_poly.pdbx_strand_id
1 'polypeptide(L)'
;MQRITLPPSVSQRKHVSRLSILLGSISLQDLKACTMVSRLFRYSGRQPIIVFELPYFAAYQQLLRTFPGARLRNVLSAYPSNVTNFWPYFSYRIDEVVERKSIYEASFLGRTVKGIYTISDNLWTSPDDPKQITIAVRFLLTRVFFWISLGLGDDMTQPQNSRYKVILEAQEVVPQEIWKVTVQSDFTLITYYVLEDTCEVIGEQIADGISPVTDFRNLRIDWSTYIASRRYLPTPSVNKDTFGLLEHLQWSNHEEYNKGISKVWLSRVEREGDIGSAKLEVARRYVLACVVGNSVSGPRLTSNQMQQEFNGLSNIRDSVAIKSDRINMFLPAHHHVESLHFTLSNGRNLHPALATVQTPGREYYILKDNGMQVGCEEDGVADVWMELLGCKNSGCI
;
A
#
# COMPACT_ATOMS: atom_id res chain seq x y z
N MET A 1 -21.05 -13.89 9.38
CA MET A 1 -21.84 -13.31 10.49
C MET A 1 -23.08 -14.15 10.74
N GLN A 2 -23.61 -14.18 11.97
CA GLN A 2 -24.78 -15.01 12.34
C GLN A 2 -25.88 -14.16 12.97
N ARG A 3 -27.15 -14.58 12.82
CA ARG A 3 -28.30 -13.92 13.47
C ARG A 3 -28.38 -14.28 14.96
N ILE A 4 -28.83 -13.33 15.77
CA ILE A 4 -29.07 -13.55 17.21
C ILE A 4 -30.34 -14.41 17.38
N THR A 5 -30.27 -15.49 18.17
CA THR A 5 -31.33 -16.51 18.21
C THR A 5 -32.24 -16.49 19.45
N LEU A 6 -31.98 -15.69 20.50
CA LEU A 6 -32.72 -15.80 21.79
C LEU A 6 -33.07 -14.47 22.51
N PRO A 7 -33.88 -13.55 21.92
CA PRO A 7 -34.20 -12.24 22.51
C PRO A 7 -34.63 -12.23 23.98
N PRO A 8 -34.23 -11.21 24.76
CA PRO A 8 -34.68 -11.08 26.13
C PRO A 8 -36.15 -10.64 26.07
N SER A 9 -36.82 -10.73 27.22
CA SER A 9 -38.19 -10.25 27.35
C SER A 9 -38.29 -8.77 26.91
N VAL A 10 -39.44 -8.39 26.34
CA VAL A 10 -39.67 -7.04 25.80
C VAL A 10 -39.39 -5.95 26.84
N SER A 11 -39.74 -6.19 28.10
CA SER A 11 -39.49 -5.28 29.23
C SER A 11 -38.00 -5.06 29.53
N GLN A 12 -37.13 -6.03 29.23
CA GLN A 12 -35.69 -5.96 29.45
C GLN A 12 -34.92 -5.33 28.30
N ARG A 13 -35.49 -5.31 27.08
CA ARG A 13 -34.83 -4.75 25.88
C ARG A 13 -34.44 -3.28 26.03
N LYS A 14 -35.21 -2.50 26.81
CA LYS A 14 -34.91 -1.08 27.09
C LYS A 14 -33.57 -0.85 27.82
N HIS A 15 -33.07 -1.86 28.54
CA HIS A 15 -31.80 -1.78 29.28
C HIS A 15 -30.59 -2.22 28.45
N VAL A 16 -30.80 -2.91 27.33
CA VAL A 16 -29.73 -3.51 26.52
C VAL A 16 -28.78 -2.45 25.97
N SER A 17 -29.31 -1.31 25.47
CA SER A 17 -28.47 -0.23 24.94
C SER A 17 -27.53 0.36 26.01
N ARG A 18 -28.08 0.71 27.19
CA ARG A 18 -27.27 1.25 28.31
C ARG A 18 -26.22 0.24 28.79
N LEU A 19 -26.61 -1.02 28.98
CA LEU A 19 -25.68 -2.07 29.39
C LEU A 19 -24.61 -2.33 28.33
N SER A 20 -24.93 -2.23 27.04
CA SER A 20 -23.94 -2.45 25.97
C SER A 20 -22.84 -1.41 25.95
N ILE A 21 -23.16 -0.16 26.27
CA ILE A 21 -22.16 0.93 26.37
C ILE A 21 -21.21 0.65 27.55
N LEU A 22 -21.78 0.29 28.71
CA LEU A 22 -21.00 -0.05 29.90
C LEU A 22 -20.14 -1.31 29.69
N LEU A 23 -20.69 -2.35 29.07
CA LEU A 23 -19.96 -3.57 28.78
C LEU A 23 -18.91 -3.36 27.67
N GLY A 24 -19.13 -2.41 26.76
CA GLY A 24 -18.17 -2.05 25.72
C GLY A 24 -16.88 -1.41 26.25
N SER A 25 -16.91 -0.80 27.44
CA SER A 25 -15.73 -0.20 28.07
C SER A 25 -14.92 -1.16 28.94
N ILE A 26 -15.44 -2.36 29.22
CA ILE A 26 -14.83 -3.35 30.12
C ILE A 26 -13.86 -4.27 29.35
N SER A 27 -12.86 -4.81 30.05
CA SER A 27 -11.89 -5.76 29.47
C SER A 27 -12.57 -7.05 28.99
N LEU A 28 -11.99 -7.71 27.98
CA LEU A 28 -12.50 -9.01 27.50
C LEU A 28 -12.52 -10.09 28.59
N GLN A 29 -11.63 -9.99 29.58
CA GLN A 29 -11.56 -10.93 30.69
C GLN A 29 -12.72 -10.74 31.68
N ASP A 30 -12.99 -9.49 32.04
CA ASP A 30 -14.09 -9.14 32.95
C ASP A 30 -15.47 -9.34 32.30
N LEU A 31 -15.56 -9.13 30.98
CA LEU A 31 -16.78 -9.41 30.22
C LEU A 31 -17.25 -10.87 30.38
N LYS A 32 -16.32 -11.83 30.50
CA LYS A 32 -16.64 -13.25 30.76
C LYS A 32 -17.26 -13.48 32.13
N ALA A 33 -16.87 -12.70 33.14
CA ALA A 33 -17.49 -12.78 34.46
C ALA A 33 -18.93 -12.21 34.40
N CYS A 34 -19.13 -11.12 33.65
CA CYS A 34 -20.44 -10.49 33.51
C CYS A 34 -21.48 -11.38 32.82
N THR A 35 -21.09 -12.23 31.86
CA THR A 35 -22.03 -13.13 31.17
C THR A 35 -22.62 -14.20 32.08
N MET A 36 -22.01 -14.49 33.22
CA MET A 36 -22.53 -15.46 34.20
C MET A 36 -23.68 -14.91 35.05
N VAL A 37 -23.88 -13.57 35.08
CA VAL A 37 -24.77 -12.91 36.04
C VAL A 37 -26.26 -13.07 35.70
N SER A 38 -26.68 -12.90 34.43
CA SER A 38 -28.11 -13.02 34.08
C SER A 38 -28.36 -13.27 32.58
N ARG A 39 -29.60 -13.63 32.23
CA ARG A 39 -30.02 -13.71 30.81
C ARG A 39 -29.96 -12.35 30.09
N LEU A 40 -30.08 -11.23 30.81
CA LEU A 40 -29.94 -9.89 30.23
C LEU A 40 -28.48 -9.57 29.89
N PHE A 41 -27.53 -9.97 30.75
CA PHE A 41 -26.09 -9.92 30.46
C PHE A 41 -25.70 -10.89 29.32
N ARG A 42 -26.37 -12.05 29.25
CA ARG A 42 -26.25 -13.01 28.13
C ARG A 42 -27.04 -12.67 26.86
N TYR A 43 -27.98 -11.74 26.88
CA TYR A 43 -28.58 -11.25 25.64
C TYR A 43 -27.89 -9.99 25.15
N SER A 44 -27.40 -9.19 26.10
CA SER A 44 -26.26 -8.38 25.76
C SER A 44 -25.12 -9.25 25.23
N GLY A 45 -25.00 -10.57 25.51
CA GLY A 45 -24.65 -11.57 24.45
C GLY A 45 -24.44 -13.07 24.67
N ARG A 46 -24.62 -13.83 23.57
CA ARG A 46 -24.05 -15.16 23.24
C ARG A 46 -24.78 -15.89 22.08
N GLN A 47 -24.04 -16.53 21.15
CA GLN A 47 -24.39 -17.89 20.67
C GLN A 47 -23.15 -18.82 20.71
N PRO A 48 -23.35 -20.14 20.87
CA PRO A 48 -22.29 -21.11 21.10
C PRO A 48 -21.77 -21.67 19.77
N ILE A 49 -20.46 -21.87 19.68
CA ILE A 49 -19.80 -23.12 19.29
C ILE A 49 -18.29 -22.83 19.46
N ILE A 50 -17.72 -23.48 20.48
CA ILE A 50 -16.29 -23.64 20.78
C ILE A 50 -15.56 -22.32 21.13
N VAL A 51 -15.52 -22.10 22.45
CA VAL A 51 -14.69 -21.18 23.25
C VAL A 51 -15.00 -19.67 23.14
N PHE A 52 -15.54 -19.13 24.24
CA PHE A 52 -15.77 -17.71 24.61
C PHE A 52 -17.21 -17.15 24.41
N GLU A 53 -17.89 -16.96 25.54
CA GLU A 53 -19.23 -16.36 25.68
C GLU A 53 -19.07 -14.86 25.96
N LEU A 54 -19.46 -13.97 25.04
CA LEU A 54 -19.27 -12.52 25.20
C LEU A 54 -20.49 -11.69 24.73
N PRO A 55 -20.65 -10.43 25.20
CA PRO A 55 -21.84 -9.63 24.91
C PRO A 55 -21.97 -9.12 23.43
N TYR A 56 -22.85 -9.68 22.58
CA TYR A 56 -23.32 -9.24 21.25
C TYR A 56 -23.29 -7.73 21.00
N PHE A 57 -23.93 -6.92 21.86
CA PHE A 57 -23.95 -5.47 21.66
C PHE A 57 -22.66 -4.78 22.15
N ALA A 58 -21.90 -5.40 23.05
CA ALA A 58 -20.58 -4.88 23.42
C ALA A 58 -19.59 -5.01 22.25
N ALA A 59 -19.65 -6.07 21.44
CA ALA A 59 -18.83 -6.18 20.23
C ALA A 59 -19.05 -5.00 19.27
N TYR A 60 -20.31 -4.59 19.09
CA TYR A 60 -20.65 -3.43 18.27
C TYR A 60 -20.01 -2.14 18.82
N GLN A 61 -20.11 -1.89 20.13
CA GLN A 61 -19.50 -0.71 20.75
C GLN A 61 -17.96 -0.76 20.71
N GLN A 62 -17.37 -1.94 20.90
CA GLN A 62 -15.92 -2.13 20.78
C GLN A 62 -15.43 -1.93 19.35
N LEU A 63 -16.17 -2.39 18.34
CA LEU A 63 -15.89 -2.12 16.93
C LEU A 63 -15.88 -0.61 16.64
N LEU A 64 -16.92 0.12 17.09
CA LEU A 64 -16.99 1.57 16.88
C LEU A 64 -15.81 2.32 17.50
N ARG A 65 -15.31 1.85 18.64
CA ARG A 65 -14.19 2.47 19.35
C ARG A 65 -12.83 2.09 18.77
N THR A 66 -12.62 0.82 18.48
CA THR A 66 -11.30 0.26 18.13
C THR A 66 -11.05 0.21 16.62
N PHE A 67 -12.11 0.13 15.81
CA PHE A 67 -12.02 -0.01 14.35
C PHE A 67 -12.93 1.01 13.64
N PRO A 68 -12.80 2.33 13.91
CA PRO A 68 -13.58 3.34 13.20
C PRO A 68 -13.21 3.35 11.71
N GLY A 69 -14.08 3.88 10.86
CA GLY A 69 -13.77 4.11 9.43
C GLY A 69 -14.77 3.50 8.44
N ALA A 70 -14.50 3.69 7.16
CA ALA A 70 -15.40 3.30 6.07
C ALA A 70 -15.64 1.79 6.02
N ARG A 71 -14.63 0.95 6.33
CA ARG A 71 -14.81 -0.51 6.32
C ARG A 71 -15.84 -0.95 7.34
N LEU A 72 -15.79 -0.40 8.57
CA LEU A 72 -16.80 -0.69 9.57
C LEU A 72 -18.16 -0.12 9.15
N ARG A 73 -18.24 1.12 8.65
CA ARG A 73 -19.50 1.70 8.17
C ARG A 73 -20.17 0.85 7.09
N ASN A 74 -19.40 0.31 6.15
CA ASN A 74 -19.90 -0.57 5.08
C ASN A 74 -20.43 -1.90 5.63
N VAL A 75 -19.79 -2.45 6.67
CA VAL A 75 -20.29 -3.64 7.36
C VAL A 75 -21.58 -3.32 8.13
N LEU A 76 -21.62 -2.19 8.84
CA LEU A 76 -22.80 -1.80 9.62
C LEU A 76 -24.01 -1.41 8.75
N SER A 77 -23.79 -0.93 7.52
CA SER A 77 -24.88 -0.65 6.57
C SER A 77 -25.45 -1.94 5.97
N ALA A 78 -24.62 -2.97 5.76
CA ALA A 78 -25.05 -4.26 5.24
C ALA A 78 -25.73 -5.15 6.30
N TYR A 79 -25.38 -4.98 7.58
CA TYR A 79 -25.85 -5.85 8.66
C TYR A 79 -26.50 -5.04 9.80
N PRO A 80 -27.82 -5.21 10.05
CA PRO A 80 -28.51 -4.46 11.08
C PRO A 80 -27.98 -4.78 12.48
N SER A 81 -27.70 -3.73 13.25
CA SER A 81 -27.03 -3.80 14.55
C SER A 81 -27.84 -4.49 15.65
N ASN A 82 -29.16 -4.54 15.50
CA ASN A 82 -30.08 -5.07 16.50
C ASN A 82 -30.27 -6.60 16.44
N VAL A 83 -29.86 -7.25 15.34
CA VAL A 83 -30.07 -8.69 15.12
C VAL A 83 -28.81 -9.45 14.69
N THR A 84 -27.69 -8.76 14.50
CA THR A 84 -26.44 -9.36 14.01
C THR A 84 -25.44 -9.58 15.15
N ASN A 85 -24.85 -10.78 15.20
CA ASN A 85 -23.70 -11.06 16.05
C ASN A 85 -22.41 -10.54 15.42
N PHE A 86 -21.81 -9.51 16.01
CA PHE A 86 -20.56 -8.90 15.55
C PHE A 86 -19.28 -9.48 16.14
N TRP A 87 -19.34 -10.38 17.13
CA TRP A 87 -18.12 -10.98 17.70
C TRP A 87 -17.20 -11.65 16.69
N PRO A 88 -17.71 -12.48 15.74
CA PRO A 88 -16.84 -13.10 14.75
C PRO A 88 -16.10 -12.06 13.90
N TYR A 89 -16.76 -10.95 13.57
CA TYR A 89 -16.12 -9.85 12.86
C TYR A 89 -15.09 -9.15 13.74
N PHE A 90 -15.44 -8.80 14.98
CA PHE A 90 -14.50 -8.16 15.91
C PHE A 90 -13.24 -9.00 16.18
N SER A 91 -13.39 -10.30 16.45
CA SER A 91 -12.27 -11.24 16.60
C SER A 91 -11.42 -11.28 15.34
N TYR A 92 -12.03 -11.44 14.17
CA TYR A 92 -11.32 -11.39 12.89
C TYR A 92 -10.51 -10.09 12.72
N ARG A 93 -11.06 -8.93 13.12
CA ARG A 93 -10.35 -7.64 13.04
C ARG A 93 -9.17 -7.55 13.99
N ILE A 94 -9.27 -8.13 15.18
CA ILE A 94 -8.14 -8.21 16.13
C ILE A 94 -7.05 -9.11 15.55
N ASP A 95 -7.43 -10.31 15.11
CA ASP A 95 -6.49 -11.30 14.56
C ASP A 95 -5.77 -10.73 13.34
N GLU A 96 -6.50 -10.04 12.44
CA GLU A 96 -5.93 -9.36 11.27
C GLU A 96 -4.86 -8.32 11.65
N VAL A 97 -5.07 -7.53 12.71
CA VAL A 97 -4.10 -6.53 13.19
C VAL A 97 -2.87 -7.21 13.79
N VAL A 98 -3.07 -8.22 14.64
CA VAL A 98 -1.98 -8.95 15.30
C VAL A 98 -1.11 -9.65 14.27
N GLU A 99 -1.73 -10.35 13.31
CA GLU A 99 -1.05 -11.04 12.22
C GLU A 99 -0.22 -10.05 11.38
N ARG A 100 -0.82 -8.95 10.93
CA ARG A 100 -0.11 -7.92 10.15
C ARG A 100 1.10 -7.35 10.87
N LYS A 101 0.95 -6.98 12.15
CA LYS A 101 2.05 -6.47 12.97
C LYS A 101 3.16 -7.50 13.11
N SER A 102 2.81 -8.74 13.44
CA SER A 102 3.77 -9.83 13.60
C SER A 102 4.55 -10.12 12.32
N ILE A 103 3.87 -10.18 11.17
CA ILE A 103 4.51 -10.37 9.86
C ILE A 103 5.46 -9.22 9.54
N TYR A 104 5.03 -7.98 9.76
CA TYR A 104 5.86 -6.80 9.51
C TYR A 104 7.09 -6.77 10.42
N GLU A 105 6.94 -6.96 11.72
CA GLU A 105 8.04 -6.97 12.69
C GLU A 105 9.04 -8.10 12.43
N ALA A 106 8.57 -9.25 11.94
CA ALA A 106 9.40 -10.37 11.54
C ALA A 106 10.04 -10.20 10.13
N SER A 107 9.58 -9.25 9.33
CA SER A 107 10.12 -8.98 7.99
C SER A 107 11.49 -8.29 8.06
N PHE A 108 12.26 -8.33 6.97
CA PHE A 108 13.50 -7.56 6.89
C PHE A 108 13.23 -6.06 7.08
N LEU A 109 12.18 -5.54 6.43
CA LEU A 109 11.85 -4.12 6.47
C LEU A 109 11.56 -3.64 7.89
N GLY A 110 10.74 -4.40 8.65
CA GLY A 110 10.44 -4.07 10.04
C GLY A 110 11.67 -4.05 10.94
N ARG A 111 12.65 -4.93 10.69
CA ARG A 111 13.95 -4.89 11.38
C ARG A 111 14.79 -3.70 10.95
N THR A 112 14.85 -3.40 9.65
CA THR A 112 15.68 -2.32 9.08
C THR A 112 15.25 -0.94 9.56
N VAL A 113 13.95 -0.68 9.66
CA VAL A 113 13.44 0.66 10.05
C VAL A 113 13.17 0.78 11.55
N LYS A 114 13.52 -0.24 12.34
CA LYS A 114 13.26 -0.27 13.78
C LYS A 114 13.96 0.89 14.48
N GLY A 115 13.19 1.70 15.21
CA GLY A 115 13.69 2.89 15.91
C GLY A 115 13.77 4.15 15.05
N ILE A 116 13.51 4.06 13.75
CA ILE A 116 13.53 5.20 12.82
C ILE A 116 12.11 5.55 12.41
N TYR A 117 11.36 4.54 11.96
CA TYR A 117 9.96 4.68 11.57
C TYR A 117 9.07 3.82 12.45
N THR A 118 7.84 4.27 12.64
CA THR A 118 6.76 3.47 13.21
C THR A 118 5.46 3.76 12.49
N ILE A 119 4.63 2.72 12.33
CA ILE A 119 3.29 2.85 11.76
C ILE A 119 2.30 3.01 12.91
N SER A 120 1.45 4.03 12.84
CA SER A 120 0.45 4.32 13.88
C SER A 120 -0.48 3.11 14.12
N ASP A 121 -0.90 2.92 15.38
CA ASP A 121 -1.81 1.83 15.76
C ASP A 121 -3.12 1.85 14.95
N ASN A 122 -3.60 3.04 14.61
CA ASN A 122 -4.80 3.20 13.80
C ASN A 122 -4.61 2.63 12.38
N LEU A 123 -3.44 2.84 11.76
CA LEU A 123 -3.20 2.44 10.37
C LEU A 123 -3.10 0.92 10.20
N TRP A 124 -2.66 0.19 11.23
CA TRP A 124 -2.69 -1.28 11.25
C TRP A 124 -4.10 -1.84 11.10
N THR A 125 -5.10 -1.10 11.59
CA THR A 125 -6.49 -1.46 11.39
C THR A 125 -6.93 -1.24 9.95
N SER A 126 -6.29 -0.34 9.19
CA SER A 126 -6.71 0.05 7.84
C SER A 126 -8.19 0.45 7.85
N PRO A 127 -8.54 1.57 8.51
CA PRO A 127 -9.91 1.96 8.87
C PRO A 127 -10.86 2.13 7.66
N ASP A 128 -10.33 2.65 6.54
CA ASP A 128 -11.12 3.07 5.39
C ASP A 128 -10.94 2.15 4.18
N ASP A 129 -9.72 1.67 3.92
CA ASP A 129 -9.43 0.80 2.77
C ASP A 129 -8.42 -0.30 3.16
N PRO A 130 -8.62 -1.58 2.76
CA PRO A 130 -7.71 -2.68 3.11
C PRO A 130 -6.25 -2.49 2.65
N LYS A 131 -5.99 -1.65 1.65
CA LYS A 131 -4.64 -1.35 1.14
C LYS A 131 -3.88 -0.33 1.99
N GLN A 132 -4.52 0.39 2.92
CA GLN A 132 -3.87 1.46 3.69
C GLN A 132 -2.56 1.01 4.37
N ILE A 133 -2.58 -0.14 5.04
CA ILE A 133 -1.37 -0.68 5.67
C ILE A 133 -0.34 -1.13 4.64
N THR A 134 -0.78 -1.73 3.53
CA THR A 134 0.10 -2.15 2.44
C THR A 134 0.83 -0.95 1.82
N ILE A 135 0.13 0.16 1.58
CA ILE A 135 0.71 1.41 1.08
C ILE A 135 1.71 1.98 2.09
N ALA A 136 1.40 1.98 3.38
CA ALA A 136 2.34 2.43 4.41
C ALA A 136 3.63 1.60 4.43
N VAL A 137 3.51 0.27 4.35
CA VAL A 137 4.65 -0.65 4.33
C VAL A 137 5.46 -0.50 3.04
N ARG A 138 4.81 -0.41 1.87
CA ARG A 138 5.51 -0.16 0.59
C ARG A 138 6.18 1.19 0.54
N PHE A 139 5.55 2.22 1.10
CA PHE A 139 6.17 3.53 1.26
C PHE A 139 7.47 3.42 2.05
N LEU A 140 7.48 2.73 3.19
CA LEU A 140 8.72 2.47 3.94
C LEU A 140 9.76 1.69 3.12
N LEU A 141 9.34 0.67 2.38
CA LEU A 141 10.24 -0.08 1.50
C LEU A 141 10.92 0.83 0.47
N THR A 142 10.15 1.70 -0.16
CA THR A 142 10.64 2.67 -1.14
C THR A 142 11.54 3.73 -0.50
N ARG A 143 11.25 4.18 0.72
CA ARG A 143 12.17 5.06 1.49
C ARG A 143 13.50 4.37 1.78
N VAL A 144 13.47 3.11 2.23
CA VAL A 144 14.68 2.30 2.47
C VAL A 144 15.48 2.10 1.17
N PHE A 145 14.79 1.83 0.06
CA PHE A 145 15.42 1.66 -1.24
C PHE A 145 16.22 2.89 -1.65
N PHE A 146 15.61 4.08 -1.64
CA PHE A 146 16.30 5.31 -2.03
C PHE A 146 17.39 5.70 -1.03
N TRP A 147 17.20 5.41 0.26
CA TRP A 147 18.24 5.62 1.27
C TRP A 147 19.50 4.82 0.95
N ILE A 148 19.36 3.51 0.68
CA ILE A 148 20.47 2.63 0.34
C ILE A 148 21.10 3.02 -1.00
N SER A 149 20.27 3.28 -2.01
CA SER A 149 20.73 3.42 -3.39
C SER A 149 21.35 4.79 -3.70
N LEU A 150 20.84 5.86 -3.09
CA LEU A 150 21.27 7.23 -3.38
C LEU A 150 22.09 7.85 -2.24
N GLY A 151 22.19 7.19 -1.08
CA GLY A 151 22.75 7.81 0.13
C GLY A 151 21.95 9.02 0.60
N LEU A 152 20.74 9.25 0.05
CA LEU A 152 19.83 10.33 0.40
C LEU A 152 19.14 9.98 1.72
N GLY A 153 19.85 10.15 2.82
CA GLY A 153 19.35 9.91 4.15
C GLY A 153 20.18 10.64 5.19
N ASP A 154 20.10 11.97 5.22
CA ASP A 154 20.52 12.76 6.39
C ASP A 154 19.78 12.26 7.65
N ASP A 155 18.57 11.70 7.45
CA ASP A 155 17.75 11.05 8.47
C ASP A 155 18.37 9.78 9.07
N MET A 156 19.31 9.08 8.42
CA MET A 156 19.75 7.74 8.87
C MET A 156 21.26 7.62 9.10
N THR A 157 22.04 8.53 8.50
CA THR A 157 23.51 8.56 8.64
C THR A 157 23.96 9.14 9.99
N GLN A 158 23.07 9.85 10.70
CA GLN A 158 23.28 10.28 12.08
C GLN A 158 22.14 9.78 12.98
N PRO A 159 22.18 8.52 13.48
CA PRO A 159 21.14 7.97 14.35
C PRO A 159 20.93 8.77 15.65
N GLN A 160 21.87 9.63 16.06
CA GLN A 160 21.71 10.53 17.20
C GLN A 160 20.90 11.80 16.89
N ASN A 161 20.76 12.15 15.60
CA ASN A 161 19.95 13.28 15.11
C ASN A 161 18.75 12.84 14.24
N SER A 162 18.65 11.54 13.91
CA SER A 162 17.52 10.93 13.24
C SER A 162 16.25 11.10 14.07
N ARG A 163 15.44 12.08 13.69
CA ARG A 163 14.13 12.32 14.31
C ARG A 163 13.23 11.13 14.04
N TYR A 164 12.65 10.58 15.10
CA TYR A 164 11.72 9.46 15.02
C TYR A 164 10.48 9.86 14.20
N LYS A 165 10.13 9.05 13.20
CA LYS A 165 9.04 9.34 12.26
C LYS A 165 7.87 8.39 12.47
N VAL A 166 6.66 8.92 12.48
CA VAL A 166 5.43 8.12 12.61
C VAL A 166 4.57 8.27 11.37
N ILE A 167 4.28 7.16 10.67
CA ILE A 167 3.28 7.14 9.61
C ILE A 167 1.91 7.15 10.27
N LEU A 168 1.20 8.26 10.14
CA LEU A 168 -0.09 8.47 10.78
C LEU A 168 -1.23 7.89 9.95
N GLU A 169 -1.20 8.13 8.64
CA GLU A 169 -2.33 7.87 7.74
C GLU A 169 -1.87 7.54 6.31
N ALA A 170 -2.64 6.71 5.63
CA ALA A 170 -2.58 6.53 4.18
C ALA A 170 -4.01 6.68 3.62
N GLN A 171 -4.19 7.48 2.58
CA GLN A 171 -5.51 7.76 2.00
C GLN A 171 -5.44 7.72 0.48
N GLU A 172 -6.38 7.02 -0.15
CA GLU A 172 -6.51 7.01 -1.61
C GLU A 172 -7.01 8.39 -2.10
N VAL A 173 -6.31 8.98 -3.06
CA VAL A 173 -6.64 10.30 -3.63
C VAL A 173 -7.16 10.14 -5.05
N VAL A 174 -6.52 9.28 -5.84
CA VAL A 174 -6.99 8.86 -7.16
C VAL A 174 -7.14 7.35 -7.14
N PRO A 175 -8.36 6.82 -7.38
CA PRO A 175 -8.63 5.39 -7.27
C PRO A 175 -7.63 4.54 -8.06
N GLN A 176 -7.02 3.57 -7.38
CA GLN A 176 -6.07 2.60 -7.93
C GLN A 176 -4.76 3.20 -8.48
N GLU A 177 -4.46 4.48 -8.22
CA GLU A 177 -3.34 5.17 -8.88
C GLU A 177 -2.49 5.97 -7.90
N ILE A 178 -3.11 6.84 -7.08
CA ILE A 178 -2.37 7.81 -6.25
C ILE A 178 -2.90 7.80 -4.84
N TRP A 179 -1.97 7.69 -3.90
CA TRP A 179 -2.22 7.73 -2.47
C TRP A 179 -1.54 8.93 -1.83
N LYS A 180 -2.09 9.35 -0.70
CA LYS A 180 -1.51 10.32 0.22
C LYS A 180 -1.01 9.57 1.46
N VAL A 181 0.23 9.80 1.87
CA VAL A 181 0.81 9.25 3.10
C VAL A 181 1.21 10.40 4.02
N THR A 182 0.62 10.46 5.21
CA THR A 182 0.92 11.49 6.21
C THR A 182 1.91 10.95 7.24
N VAL A 183 3.05 11.62 7.38
CA VAL A 183 4.14 11.27 8.29
C VAL A 183 4.36 12.42 9.27
N GLN A 184 4.43 12.11 10.55
CA GLN A 184 4.86 13.04 11.58
C GLN A 184 6.35 12.89 11.82
N SER A 185 7.08 14.00 11.79
CA SER A 185 8.48 14.10 12.19
C SER A 185 8.58 15.21 13.25
N ASP A 186 8.76 14.83 14.52
CA ASP A 186 8.62 15.71 15.69
C ASP A 186 7.29 16.50 15.71
N PHE A 187 7.35 17.79 15.36
CA PHE A 187 6.24 18.74 15.33
C PHE A 187 5.76 19.06 13.91
N THR A 188 6.43 18.52 12.89
CA THR A 188 6.12 18.78 11.49
C THR A 188 5.30 17.62 10.95
N LEU A 189 4.19 17.95 10.29
CA LEU A 189 3.39 17.00 9.53
C LEU A 189 3.76 17.12 8.06
N ILE A 190 4.29 16.03 7.51
CA ILE A 190 4.67 15.93 6.11
C ILE A 190 3.68 15.02 5.42
N THR A 191 3.10 15.51 4.33
CA THR A 191 2.20 14.76 3.47
C THR A 191 2.93 14.44 2.17
N TYR A 192 3.06 13.16 1.86
CA TYR A 192 3.59 12.67 0.59
C TYR A 192 2.46 12.22 -0.32
N TYR A 193 2.52 12.60 -1.60
CA TYR A 193 1.72 11.99 -2.66
C TYR A 193 2.57 10.92 -3.31
N VAL A 194 2.03 9.71 -3.41
CA VAL A 194 2.76 8.52 -3.87
C VAL A 194 1.97 7.75 -4.91
N LEU A 195 2.67 7.08 -5.83
CA LEU A 195 2.05 6.14 -6.76
C LEU A 195 1.67 4.84 -6.03
N GLU A 196 0.50 4.27 -6.30
CA GLU A 196 0.05 3.03 -5.67
C GLU A 196 1.03 1.86 -5.90
N ASP A 197 1.48 1.71 -7.14
CA ASP A 197 2.25 0.55 -7.59
C ASP A 197 3.68 0.52 -7.03
N THR A 198 4.35 1.68 -6.95
CA THR A 198 5.76 1.77 -6.52
C THR A 198 5.94 2.46 -5.17
N CYS A 199 4.92 3.18 -4.69
CA CYS A 199 5.02 4.12 -3.56
C CYS A 199 6.13 5.17 -3.72
N GLU A 200 6.60 5.42 -4.94
CA GLU A 200 7.49 6.53 -5.23
C GLU A 200 6.75 7.87 -5.02
N VAL A 201 7.45 8.83 -4.42
CA VAL A 201 6.91 10.14 -4.10
C VAL A 201 6.88 11.02 -5.35
N ILE A 202 5.67 11.47 -5.74
CA ILE A 202 5.47 12.44 -6.83
C ILE A 202 5.42 13.89 -6.36
N GLY A 203 5.23 14.10 -5.05
CA GLY A 203 5.26 15.42 -4.44
C GLY A 203 5.05 15.40 -2.94
N GLU A 204 5.34 16.54 -2.32
CA GLU A 204 5.34 16.72 -0.88
C GLU A 204 4.60 18.02 -0.48
N GLN A 205 3.93 17.96 0.67
CA GLN A 205 3.35 19.12 1.33
C GLN A 205 3.74 19.10 2.82
N ILE A 206 4.40 20.16 3.26
CA ILE A 206 4.81 20.36 4.66
C ILE A 206 3.80 21.29 5.32
N ALA A 207 3.20 20.83 6.42
CA ALA A 207 2.39 21.67 7.29
C ALA A 207 3.18 22.00 8.56
N ASP A 208 3.73 23.21 8.61
CA ASP A 208 4.26 23.79 9.83
C ASP A 208 3.07 24.38 10.61
N GLY A 209 2.89 23.96 11.87
CA GLY A 209 1.69 24.19 12.70
C GLY A 209 1.26 25.65 12.97
N ILE A 210 1.81 26.62 12.24
CA ILE A 210 1.55 28.06 12.36
C ILE A 210 0.60 28.57 11.26
N SER A 211 0.40 27.85 10.15
CA SER A 211 -0.64 28.20 9.18
C SER A 211 -1.09 27.01 8.31
N PRO A 212 -2.40 26.79 8.12
CA PRO A 212 -2.93 25.80 7.20
C PRO A 212 -2.83 26.32 5.76
N VAL A 213 -1.61 26.52 5.26
CA VAL A 213 -1.41 26.88 3.85
C VAL A 213 -1.49 25.60 3.03
N THR A 214 -2.55 25.50 2.22
CA THR A 214 -2.83 24.45 1.23
C THR A 214 -1.91 24.52 0.00
N ASP A 215 -0.68 25.02 0.14
CA ASP A 215 0.22 25.13 -1.00
C ASP A 215 0.83 23.76 -1.29
N PHE A 216 0.55 23.25 -2.49
CA PHE A 216 1.25 22.13 -3.12
C PHE A 216 2.70 22.51 -3.46
N ARG A 217 3.50 22.97 -2.49
CA ARG A 217 4.79 23.64 -2.75
C ARG A 217 5.76 22.79 -3.57
N ASN A 218 5.67 21.46 -3.45
CA ASN A 218 6.60 20.54 -4.12
C ASN A 218 5.90 19.55 -5.06
N LEU A 219 4.62 19.74 -5.40
CA LEU A 219 3.95 18.90 -6.41
C LEU A 219 4.03 19.56 -7.78
N ARG A 220 4.51 18.83 -8.78
CA ARG A 220 4.57 19.32 -10.16
C ARG A 220 3.18 19.66 -10.69
N ILE A 221 3.08 20.70 -11.51
CA ILE A 221 1.79 21.25 -11.95
C ILE A 221 0.93 20.28 -12.78
N ASP A 222 1.56 19.40 -13.56
CA ASP A 222 0.87 18.34 -14.31
C ASP A 222 0.33 17.26 -13.38
N TRP A 223 1.04 16.89 -12.30
CA TRP A 223 0.53 15.99 -11.28
C TRP A 223 -0.65 16.58 -10.51
N SER A 224 -0.55 17.85 -10.10
CA SER A 224 -1.67 18.52 -9.41
C SER A 224 -2.88 18.66 -10.34
N THR A 225 -2.67 19.00 -11.61
CA THR A 225 -3.74 19.04 -12.63
C THR A 225 -4.36 17.67 -12.87
N TYR A 226 -3.54 16.63 -12.99
CA TYR A 226 -4.02 15.25 -13.15
C TYR A 226 -4.87 14.82 -11.96
N ILE A 227 -4.36 14.97 -10.73
CA ILE A 227 -5.11 14.63 -9.51
C ILE A 227 -6.44 15.39 -9.46
N ALA A 228 -6.43 16.70 -9.73
CA ALA A 228 -7.64 17.52 -9.75
C ALA A 228 -8.65 17.04 -10.81
N SER A 229 -8.18 16.68 -12.02
CA SER A 229 -9.03 16.19 -13.11
C SER A 229 -9.65 14.82 -12.83
N ARG A 230 -8.93 13.96 -12.11
CA ARG A 230 -9.33 12.57 -11.83
C ARG A 230 -10.23 12.45 -10.60
N ARG A 231 -10.13 13.36 -9.64
CA ARG A 231 -10.87 13.34 -8.38
C ARG A 231 -12.40 13.33 -8.54
N TYR A 232 -12.91 13.86 -9.64
CA TYR A 232 -14.34 13.97 -9.91
C TYR A 232 -14.87 12.99 -10.96
N LEU A 233 -14.01 12.15 -11.54
CA LEU A 233 -14.45 11.14 -12.49
C LEU A 233 -15.08 9.96 -11.74
N PRO A 234 -16.22 9.44 -12.21
CA PRO A 234 -16.84 8.27 -11.60
C PRO A 234 -15.88 7.09 -11.67
N THR A 235 -15.83 6.32 -10.58
CA THR A 235 -14.98 5.14 -10.45
C THR A 235 -15.19 4.24 -11.66
N PRO A 236 -14.12 3.85 -12.37
CA PRO A 236 -14.27 3.02 -13.55
C PRO A 236 -14.96 1.70 -13.21
N SER A 237 -16.01 1.37 -13.96
CA SER A 237 -16.68 0.08 -13.88
C SER A 237 -15.69 -1.05 -14.23
N VAL A 238 -15.74 -2.15 -13.48
CA VAL A 238 -14.86 -3.33 -13.51
C VAL A 238 -14.58 -3.94 -14.92
N ASN A 239 -15.33 -3.56 -15.96
CA ASN A 239 -15.31 -4.21 -17.28
C ASN A 239 -15.01 -3.29 -18.49
N LYS A 240 -14.34 -2.15 -18.32
CA LYS A 240 -13.82 -1.40 -19.47
C LYS A 240 -12.38 -0.98 -19.23
N ASP A 241 -11.55 -1.08 -20.26
CA ASP A 241 -10.19 -0.51 -20.37
C ASP A 241 -10.22 1.00 -20.09
N THR A 242 -10.36 1.39 -18.83
CA THR A 242 -10.51 2.78 -18.44
C THR A 242 -9.16 3.37 -18.13
N PHE A 243 -8.71 4.25 -19.04
CA PHE A 243 -7.95 5.48 -18.81
C PHE A 243 -7.06 5.52 -17.58
N GLY A 244 -6.15 4.56 -17.41
CA GLY A 244 -5.29 4.45 -16.24
C GLY A 244 -3.99 5.27 -16.34
N LEU A 245 -3.25 5.44 -15.25
CA LEU A 245 -1.95 6.13 -15.25
C LEU A 245 -1.01 5.61 -16.36
N LEU A 246 -0.97 4.30 -16.58
CA LEU A 246 -0.17 3.65 -17.63
C LEU A 246 -0.52 4.08 -19.08
N GLU A 247 -1.59 4.82 -19.32
CA GLU A 247 -1.88 5.40 -20.65
C GLU A 247 -1.09 6.67 -20.96
N HIS A 248 -0.52 7.27 -19.93
CA HIS A 248 0.44 8.35 -20.08
C HIS A 248 1.85 7.82 -20.36
N LEU A 249 2.03 6.49 -20.33
CA LEU A 249 3.28 5.83 -20.67
C LEU A 249 3.51 5.85 -22.18
N GLN A 250 4.66 6.36 -22.58
CA GLN A 250 5.20 6.22 -23.93
C GLN A 250 6.31 5.17 -23.90
N TRP A 251 6.30 4.27 -24.88
CA TRP A 251 7.30 3.23 -25.08
C TRP A 251 7.55 3.04 -26.57
N SER A 252 8.54 2.23 -26.94
CA SER A 252 8.85 1.93 -28.35
C SER A 252 8.40 0.51 -28.72
N ASN A 253 8.43 0.14 -30.00
CA ASN A 253 8.05 -1.21 -30.47
C ASN A 253 6.64 -1.62 -29.97
N HIS A 254 5.62 -0.90 -30.45
CA HIS A 254 4.23 -1.18 -30.08
C HIS A 254 3.71 -2.48 -30.72
N GLU A 255 4.41 -3.01 -31.71
CA GLU A 255 4.14 -4.26 -32.40
C GLU A 255 4.32 -5.46 -31.46
N GLU A 256 5.40 -5.51 -30.67
CA GLU A 256 5.70 -6.63 -29.76
C GLU A 256 5.30 -6.36 -28.31
N TYR A 257 5.26 -5.09 -27.88
CA TYR A 257 5.01 -4.73 -26.49
C TYR A 257 3.70 -3.96 -26.29
N ASN A 258 3.00 -4.29 -25.21
CA ASN A 258 1.87 -3.52 -24.69
C ASN A 258 2.28 -2.88 -23.36
N LYS A 259 2.33 -1.54 -23.31
CA LYS A 259 2.78 -0.76 -22.15
C LYS A 259 4.16 -1.23 -21.64
N GLY A 260 5.07 -1.55 -22.57
CA GLY A 260 6.40 -2.06 -22.27
C GLY A 260 6.47 -3.55 -21.88
N ILE A 261 5.37 -4.30 -21.92
CA ILE A 261 5.35 -5.73 -21.57
C ILE A 261 5.10 -6.58 -22.83
N SER A 262 5.90 -7.62 -23.03
CA SER A 262 5.83 -8.53 -24.18
C SER A 262 4.42 -9.12 -24.34
N LYS A 263 3.79 -8.91 -25.50
CA LYS A 263 2.46 -9.45 -25.80
C LYS A 263 2.44 -10.96 -25.77
N VAL A 264 3.51 -11.60 -26.22
CA VAL A 264 3.67 -13.06 -26.20
C VAL A 264 3.69 -13.58 -24.77
N TRP A 265 4.37 -12.88 -23.86
CA TRP A 265 4.40 -13.25 -22.45
C TRP A 265 3.05 -13.02 -21.77
N LEU A 266 2.38 -11.89 -22.04
CA LEU A 266 1.03 -11.62 -21.53
C LEU A 266 0.07 -12.78 -21.84
N SER A 267 0.03 -13.26 -23.09
CA SER A 267 -0.82 -14.41 -23.47
C SER A 267 -0.44 -15.74 -22.78
N ARG A 268 0.80 -15.90 -22.30
CA ARG A 268 1.20 -17.07 -21.50
C ARG A 268 0.71 -16.91 -20.06
N VAL A 269 0.96 -15.75 -19.47
CA VAL A 269 0.63 -15.41 -18.09
C VAL A 269 -0.88 -15.45 -17.82
N GLU A 270 -1.71 -15.03 -18.78
CA GLU A 270 -3.18 -15.17 -18.69
C GLU A 270 -3.64 -16.61 -18.43
N ARG A 271 -2.87 -17.60 -18.90
CA ARG A 271 -3.18 -19.03 -18.70
C ARG A 271 -2.67 -19.60 -17.38
N GLU A 272 -1.88 -18.85 -16.61
CA GLU A 272 -1.31 -19.26 -15.33
C GLU A 272 -2.22 -18.94 -14.12
N GLY A 273 -3.41 -18.36 -14.34
CA GLY A 273 -4.37 -18.05 -13.29
C GLY A 273 -3.86 -17.02 -12.28
N ASP A 274 -4.00 -17.31 -10.98
CA ASP A 274 -3.63 -16.38 -9.90
C ASP A 274 -2.13 -16.07 -9.88
N ILE A 275 -1.28 -17.06 -10.17
CA ILE A 275 0.18 -16.87 -10.26
C ILE A 275 0.50 -15.93 -11.42
N GLY A 276 -0.18 -16.10 -12.56
CA GLY A 276 -0.04 -15.21 -13.69
C GLY A 276 -0.46 -13.78 -13.36
N SER A 277 -1.59 -13.62 -12.69
CA SER A 277 -2.07 -12.31 -12.23
C SER A 277 -1.06 -11.61 -11.31
N ALA A 278 -0.45 -12.37 -10.38
CA ALA A 278 0.61 -11.85 -9.51
C ALA A 278 1.87 -11.45 -10.29
N LYS A 279 2.29 -12.25 -11.28
CA LYS A 279 3.44 -11.90 -12.15
C LYS A 279 3.18 -10.63 -12.94
N LEU A 280 1.97 -10.49 -13.49
CA LEU A 280 1.57 -9.29 -14.24
C LEU A 280 1.57 -8.04 -13.36
N GLU A 281 1.10 -8.16 -12.12
CA GLU A 281 1.14 -7.05 -11.15
C GLU A 281 2.59 -6.61 -10.87
N VAL A 282 3.50 -7.55 -10.60
CA VAL A 282 4.92 -7.21 -10.37
C VAL A 282 5.56 -6.63 -11.64
N ALA A 283 5.22 -7.13 -12.82
CA ALA A 283 5.74 -6.60 -14.08
C ALA A 283 5.30 -5.14 -14.30
N ARG A 284 4.05 -4.79 -13.98
CA ARG A 284 3.57 -3.40 -14.04
C ARG A 284 4.30 -2.49 -13.07
N ARG A 285 4.58 -2.96 -11.84
CA ARG A 285 5.37 -2.22 -10.86
C ARG A 285 6.79 -1.97 -11.37
N TYR A 286 7.43 -2.99 -11.96
CA TYR A 286 8.75 -2.83 -12.59
C TYR A 286 8.72 -1.79 -13.71
N VAL A 287 7.74 -1.85 -14.61
CA VAL A 287 7.59 -0.86 -15.69
C VAL A 287 7.52 0.56 -15.12
N LEU A 288 6.71 0.79 -14.07
CA LEU A 288 6.61 2.10 -13.44
C LEU A 288 7.87 2.50 -12.68
N ALA A 289 8.59 1.56 -12.06
CA ALA A 289 9.86 1.82 -11.40
C ALA A 289 11.00 2.14 -12.38
N CYS A 290 10.89 1.69 -13.64
CA CYS A 290 11.87 1.93 -14.71
C CYS A 290 11.52 3.10 -15.64
N VAL A 291 10.40 3.76 -15.40
CA VAL A 291 10.11 5.02 -16.05
C VAL A 291 11.20 6.03 -15.64
N VAL A 292 11.68 6.83 -16.60
CA VAL A 292 12.74 7.83 -16.34
C VAL A 292 12.35 8.70 -15.15
N GLY A 293 13.25 8.92 -14.19
CA GLY A 293 12.98 9.65 -12.94
C GLY A 293 12.22 10.96 -13.15
N ASN A 294 12.59 11.73 -14.19
CA ASN A 294 11.91 12.97 -14.60
C ASN A 294 10.42 12.82 -14.94
N SER A 295 9.90 11.61 -15.09
CA SER A 295 8.47 11.36 -15.29
C SER A 295 7.69 11.36 -13.98
N VAL A 296 8.30 10.86 -12.90
CA VAL A 296 7.67 10.67 -11.58
C VAL A 296 8.15 11.75 -10.62
N SER A 297 9.46 11.79 -10.37
CA SER A 297 10.15 12.73 -9.50
C SER A 297 11.21 13.52 -10.29
N GLY A 298 10.94 14.78 -10.63
CA GLY A 298 11.91 15.61 -11.35
C GLY A 298 11.29 16.74 -12.19
N PRO A 299 12.13 17.52 -12.89
CA PRO A 299 11.66 18.55 -13.79
C PRO A 299 10.74 17.99 -14.87
N ARG A 300 9.81 18.82 -15.30
CA ARG A 300 8.84 18.43 -16.33
C ARG A 300 9.51 18.30 -17.69
N LEU A 301 9.37 17.14 -18.32
CA LEU A 301 9.87 16.88 -19.68
C LEU A 301 8.80 16.20 -20.54
N THR A 302 8.92 16.35 -21.85
CA THR A 302 8.16 15.56 -22.84
C THR A 302 8.82 14.19 -23.03
N SER A 303 8.08 13.20 -23.55
CA SER A 303 8.66 11.85 -23.80
C SER A 303 9.86 11.88 -24.74
N ASN A 304 9.87 12.77 -25.73
CA ASN A 304 11.02 12.96 -26.63
C ASN A 304 12.23 13.55 -25.90
N GLN A 305 12.01 14.53 -25.01
CA GLN A 305 13.09 15.11 -24.19
C GLN A 305 13.67 14.06 -23.23
N MET A 306 12.81 13.26 -22.59
CA MET A 306 13.26 12.16 -21.71
C MET A 306 14.04 11.10 -22.48
N GLN A 307 13.61 10.76 -23.71
CA GLN A 307 14.35 9.86 -24.58
C GLN A 307 15.71 10.42 -24.98
N GLN A 308 15.78 11.71 -25.33
CA GLN A 308 17.04 12.37 -25.68
C GLN A 308 18.01 12.43 -24.49
N GLU A 309 17.52 12.80 -23.30
CA GLU A 309 18.30 12.82 -22.08
C GLU A 309 18.82 11.42 -21.73
N PHE A 310 17.96 10.40 -21.83
CA PHE A 310 18.35 9.01 -21.63
C PHE A 310 19.45 8.57 -22.62
N ASN A 311 19.38 9.05 -23.87
CA ASN A 311 20.41 8.80 -24.88
C ASN A 311 21.68 9.68 -24.71
N GLY A 312 21.79 10.46 -23.65
CA GLY A 312 22.95 11.33 -23.38
C GLY A 312 22.99 12.62 -24.24
N LEU A 313 21.89 12.99 -24.88
CA LEU A 313 21.78 14.15 -25.78
C LEU A 313 21.23 15.37 -25.04
N SER A 314 21.97 15.90 -24.06
CA SER A 314 21.49 16.91 -23.09
C SER A 314 21.34 18.35 -23.61
N ASN A 315 21.40 18.59 -24.93
CA ASN A 315 21.66 19.93 -25.47
C ASN A 315 20.48 20.69 -26.10
N ILE A 316 19.23 20.29 -25.89
CA ILE A 316 18.09 21.06 -26.41
C ILE A 316 17.13 21.41 -25.27
N ARG A 317 17.55 22.37 -24.43
CA ARG A 317 16.63 23.17 -23.61
C ARG A 317 16.06 24.34 -24.44
N ASP A 318 15.71 24.09 -25.69
CA ASP A 318 14.96 25.07 -26.45
C ASP A 318 13.59 25.21 -25.78
N SER A 319 13.32 26.45 -25.38
CA SER A 319 12.20 26.95 -24.61
C SER A 319 10.88 26.89 -25.37
N VAL A 320 10.56 25.75 -25.97
CA VAL A 320 9.22 25.48 -26.45
C VAL A 320 8.35 25.36 -25.22
N ALA A 321 7.52 26.38 -24.99
CA ALA A 321 6.51 26.37 -23.93
C ALA A 321 5.75 25.04 -23.97
N ILE A 322 5.93 24.20 -22.94
CA ILE A 322 5.20 22.95 -22.81
C ILE A 322 3.75 23.32 -22.49
N LYS A 323 2.92 23.42 -23.53
CA LYS A 323 1.52 23.90 -23.46
C LYS A 323 0.52 22.85 -22.97
N SER A 324 0.91 21.59 -22.86
CA SER A 324 0.02 20.55 -22.35
C SER A 324 0.05 20.56 -20.83
N ASP A 325 -1.04 20.24 -20.13
CA ASP A 325 -1.04 19.92 -18.69
C ASP A 325 -0.97 18.40 -18.44
N ARG A 326 -0.73 17.62 -19.50
CA ARG A 326 -0.68 16.16 -19.43
C ARG A 326 0.62 15.69 -18.77
N ILE A 327 0.49 14.65 -17.94
CA ILE A 327 1.62 13.85 -17.47
C ILE A 327 2.23 13.12 -18.66
N ASN A 328 3.55 13.17 -18.77
CA ASN A 328 4.32 12.35 -19.71
C ASN A 328 5.16 11.37 -18.90
N MET A 329 5.07 10.10 -19.25
CA MET A 329 5.99 9.07 -18.76
C MET A 329 6.67 8.41 -19.95
N PHE A 330 7.93 8.05 -19.80
CA PHE A 330 8.68 7.37 -20.85
C PHE A 330 9.41 6.15 -20.29
N LEU A 331 9.22 5.00 -20.95
CA LEU A 331 9.92 3.75 -20.69
C LEU A 331 10.98 3.51 -21.78
N PRO A 332 12.27 3.49 -21.43
CA PRO A 332 13.33 3.11 -22.36
C PRO A 332 13.22 1.65 -22.84
N ALA A 333 13.63 1.39 -24.09
CA ALA A 333 13.50 0.07 -24.73
C ALA A 333 14.19 -1.09 -23.99
N HIS A 334 15.35 -0.83 -23.38
CA HIS A 334 16.10 -1.84 -22.62
C HIS A 334 15.44 -2.22 -21.27
N HIS A 335 14.39 -1.49 -20.87
CA HIS A 335 13.54 -1.81 -19.72
C HIS A 335 12.19 -2.42 -20.13
N HIS A 336 11.99 -2.77 -21.41
CA HIS A 336 10.85 -3.58 -21.79
C HIS A 336 10.91 -4.96 -21.09
N VAL A 337 9.76 -5.49 -20.71
CA VAL A 337 9.64 -6.76 -20.00
C VAL A 337 9.39 -7.88 -20.99
N GLU A 338 10.33 -8.82 -21.10
CA GLU A 338 10.16 -10.07 -21.85
C GLU A 338 9.47 -11.15 -21.02
N SER A 339 9.87 -11.30 -19.76
CA SER A 339 9.25 -12.24 -18.84
C SER A 339 9.59 -11.91 -17.39
N LEU A 340 8.80 -12.46 -16.46
CA LEU A 340 9.00 -12.30 -15.03
C LEU A 340 8.88 -13.65 -14.31
N HIS A 341 9.80 -13.92 -13.40
CA HIS A 341 9.93 -15.20 -12.71
C HIS A 341 10.03 -15.04 -11.18
N PHE A 342 9.41 -15.97 -10.46
CA PHE A 342 9.54 -16.10 -9.00
C PHE A 342 10.49 -17.24 -8.60
N THR A 343 11.01 -17.95 -9.60
CA THR A 343 11.88 -19.11 -9.49
C THR A 343 13.04 -18.96 -10.47
N LEU A 344 14.19 -19.50 -10.11
CA LEU A 344 15.30 -19.66 -11.04
C LEU A 344 14.98 -20.70 -12.12
N SER A 345 15.80 -20.74 -13.17
CA SER A 345 15.70 -21.71 -14.28
C SER A 345 15.78 -23.18 -13.83
N ASN A 346 16.44 -23.45 -12.70
CA ASN A 346 16.50 -24.77 -12.08
C ASN A 346 15.30 -25.11 -11.18
N GLY A 347 14.27 -24.26 -11.14
CA GLY A 347 13.05 -24.45 -10.36
C GLY A 347 13.17 -24.06 -8.88
N ARG A 348 14.33 -23.59 -8.41
CA ARG A 348 14.47 -23.10 -7.02
C ARG A 348 13.74 -21.78 -6.84
N ASN A 349 13.02 -21.66 -5.72
CA ASN A 349 12.35 -20.42 -5.35
C ASN A 349 13.35 -19.31 -5.02
N LEU A 350 13.08 -18.11 -5.52
CA LEU A 350 13.72 -16.90 -5.05
C LEU A 350 13.22 -16.55 -3.64
N HIS A 351 13.95 -15.68 -2.94
CA HIS A 351 13.47 -15.08 -1.71
C HIS A 351 12.06 -14.47 -1.93
N PRO A 352 11.11 -14.58 -0.98
CA PRO A 352 9.74 -14.12 -1.18
C PRO A 352 9.59 -12.66 -1.62
N ALA A 353 10.51 -11.78 -1.19
CA ALA A 353 10.53 -10.37 -1.60
C ALA A 353 11.09 -10.12 -3.02
N LEU A 354 11.73 -11.11 -3.65
CA LEU A 354 12.43 -10.96 -4.93
C LEU A 354 11.70 -11.62 -6.10
N ALA A 355 11.81 -11.00 -7.27
CA ALA A 355 11.52 -11.60 -8.57
C ALA A 355 12.69 -11.32 -9.52
N THR A 356 12.81 -12.12 -10.59
CA THR A 356 13.65 -11.75 -11.72
C THR A 356 12.81 -11.24 -12.88
N VAL A 357 13.30 -10.21 -13.55
CA VAL A 357 12.71 -9.66 -14.78
C VAL A 357 13.72 -9.82 -15.89
N GLN A 358 13.33 -10.55 -16.93
CA GLN A 358 14.08 -10.60 -18.18
C GLN A 358 13.69 -9.38 -19.03
N THR A 359 14.66 -8.59 -19.43
CA THR A 359 14.51 -7.58 -20.49
C THR A 359 15.24 -8.03 -21.76
N PRO A 360 15.14 -7.30 -22.89
CA PRO A 360 15.87 -7.66 -24.10
C PRO A 360 17.39 -7.73 -23.93
N GLY A 361 17.94 -6.96 -22.99
CA GLY A 361 19.39 -6.84 -22.80
C GLY A 361 19.95 -7.65 -21.65
N ARG A 362 19.19 -7.85 -20.57
CA ARG A 362 19.70 -8.46 -19.33
C ARG A 362 18.58 -8.92 -18.39
N GLU A 363 18.93 -9.81 -17.46
CA GLU A 363 18.08 -10.12 -16.31
C GLU A 363 18.33 -9.14 -15.15
N TYR A 364 17.26 -8.76 -14.44
CA TYR A 364 17.30 -7.91 -13.25
C TYR A 364 16.68 -8.60 -12.05
N TYR A 365 17.29 -8.45 -10.88
CA TYR A 365 16.65 -8.78 -9.60
C TYR A 365 15.89 -7.57 -9.08
N ILE A 366 14.62 -7.75 -8.73
CA ILE A 366 13.74 -6.66 -8.31
C ILE A 366 12.98 -7.01 -7.03
N LEU A 367 12.59 -5.99 -6.27
CA LEU A 367 11.67 -6.13 -5.15
C LEU A 367 10.23 -6.24 -5.69
N LYS A 368 9.52 -7.33 -5.34
CA LYS A 368 8.15 -7.58 -5.83
C LYS A 368 7.17 -6.47 -5.48
N ASP A 369 7.34 -5.86 -4.30
CA ASP A 369 6.37 -4.94 -3.71
C ASP A 369 6.40 -3.53 -4.29
N ASN A 370 7.49 -3.12 -4.94
CA ASN A 370 7.60 -1.80 -5.57
C ASN A 370 8.29 -1.78 -6.94
N GLY A 371 8.73 -2.94 -7.45
CA GLY A 371 9.34 -3.08 -8.78
C GLY A 371 10.79 -2.60 -8.87
N MET A 372 11.39 -2.13 -7.77
CA MET A 372 12.71 -1.49 -7.81
C MET A 372 13.85 -2.51 -7.93
N GLN A 373 14.84 -2.18 -8.75
CA GLN A 373 15.99 -3.03 -9.05
C GLN A 373 16.99 -3.07 -7.90
N VAL A 374 17.35 -4.27 -7.45
CA VAL A 374 18.32 -4.52 -6.38
C VAL A 374 19.52 -5.36 -6.82
N GLY A 375 19.58 -5.72 -8.11
CA GLY A 375 20.64 -6.53 -8.68
C GLY A 375 20.46 -6.78 -10.18
N CYS A 376 21.37 -7.53 -10.78
CA CYS A 376 21.31 -7.93 -12.19
C CYS A 376 21.97 -9.28 -12.45
N GLU A 377 21.91 -9.75 -13.69
CA GLU A 377 22.47 -11.02 -14.13
C GLU A 377 23.95 -11.17 -13.82
N GLU A 378 24.74 -10.11 -14.02
CA GLU A 378 26.19 -10.14 -13.93
C GLU A 378 26.68 -10.13 -12.46
N ASP A 379 26.09 -9.25 -11.65
CA ASP A 379 26.51 -9.05 -10.27
C ASP A 379 25.70 -9.92 -9.28
N GLY A 380 24.53 -10.39 -9.69
CA GLY A 380 23.52 -11.00 -8.82
C GLY A 380 22.79 -9.96 -7.97
N VAL A 381 22.29 -10.36 -6.79
CA VAL A 381 21.70 -9.44 -5.81
C VAL A 381 22.81 -8.66 -5.12
N ALA A 382 22.72 -7.34 -5.07
CA ALA A 382 23.76 -6.51 -4.46
C ALA A 382 23.98 -6.85 -2.97
N ASP A 383 25.23 -6.77 -2.51
CA ASP A 383 25.65 -7.21 -1.17
C ASP A 383 24.79 -6.66 -0.03
N VAL A 384 24.47 -5.37 -0.06
CA VAL A 384 23.62 -4.73 0.95
C VAL A 384 22.22 -5.34 1.00
N TRP A 385 21.65 -5.70 -0.15
CA TRP A 385 20.34 -6.33 -0.23
C TRP A 385 20.40 -7.80 0.14
N MET A 386 21.48 -8.51 -0.18
CA MET A 386 21.71 -9.87 0.32
C MET A 386 21.72 -9.92 1.85
N GLU A 387 22.45 -9.00 2.49
CA GLU A 387 22.51 -8.90 3.95
C GLU A 387 21.14 -8.59 4.57
N LEU A 388 20.42 -7.62 4.01
CA LEU A 388 19.10 -7.23 4.50
C LEU A 388 18.06 -8.35 4.35
N LEU A 389 18.01 -8.98 3.17
CA LEU A 389 17.05 -10.03 2.85
C LEU A 389 17.44 -11.38 3.46
N GLY A 390 18.72 -11.59 3.79
CA GLY A 390 19.24 -12.89 4.18
C GLY A 390 19.21 -13.90 3.03
N CYS A 391 19.53 -13.44 1.80
CA CYS A 391 19.59 -14.29 0.61
C CYS A 391 21.02 -14.35 0.04
N LYS A 392 21.25 -15.31 -0.85
CA LYS A 392 22.50 -15.50 -1.58
C LYS A 392 22.53 -14.63 -2.83
N ASN A 393 23.69 -14.61 -3.51
CA ASN A 393 23.86 -13.83 -4.74
C ASN A 393 22.86 -14.17 -5.84
N SER A 394 22.41 -15.42 -5.87
CA SER A 394 21.36 -15.90 -6.79
C SER A 394 19.93 -15.49 -6.39
N GLY A 395 19.76 -14.68 -5.34
CA GLY A 395 18.46 -14.31 -4.78
C GLY A 395 17.72 -15.41 -4.03
N CYS A 396 18.29 -16.62 -3.91
CA CYS A 396 17.70 -17.71 -3.12
C CYS A 396 18.06 -17.61 -1.63
N ILE A 397 17.23 -18.19 -0.77
CA ILE A 397 17.57 -18.45 0.63
C ILE A 397 18.62 -19.59 0.71
#